data_AF-A0A0G1Q2T0-F1
#
_entry.id   AF-A0A0G1Q2T0-F1
#
_cell.length_a   1.000
_cell.length_b   1.000
_cell.length_c   1.000
_cell.angle_alpha   90.00
_cell.angle_beta   90.00
_cell.angle_gamma   90.00
#
_symmetry.space_group_name_H-M   'P 1'
#
loop_
_entity.id
_entity.type
_entity.pdbx_description
1 polymer ?
#
loop_
_entity_poly.entity_id
_entity_poly.type
_entity_poly.pdbx_seq_one_letter_code
_entity_poly.pdbx_strand_id
1 'polypeptide(L)'
;MKKIISKNPLFFAFVTPAVTDTIVTLLGQDPAYWINHRVINEASPVYFFLLASPFVYIIGSLIWYIFWYWTFKHLKEPLNLAITLLFLIGHSWGSSSWIHKFLLDKRIYNLFSQNSTMFGWGLIILYFVAISSIATYCLRIYINQRRNG
;
A
#
# COMPACT_ATOMS: atom_id res chain seq x y z
N MET A 1 -7.07 -11.48 -16.01
CA MET A 1 -6.22 -10.37 -15.49
C MET A 1 -5.68 -9.43 -16.55
N LYS A 2 -4.94 -9.89 -17.57
CA LYS A 2 -4.26 -9.01 -18.56
C LYS A 2 -5.17 -7.94 -19.17
N LYS A 3 -6.40 -8.29 -19.56
CA LYS A 3 -7.42 -7.38 -20.15
C LYS A 3 -7.94 -6.29 -19.19
N ILE A 4 -7.87 -6.51 -17.87
CA ILE A 4 -8.31 -5.53 -16.86
C ILE A 4 -7.14 -4.59 -16.54
N ILE A 5 -5.95 -5.16 -16.30
CA ILE A 5 -4.73 -4.38 -16.02
C ILE A 5 -4.41 -3.46 -17.18
N SER A 6 -4.54 -3.93 -18.42
CA SER A 6 -4.31 -3.11 -19.62
C SER A 6 -5.23 -1.90 -19.75
N LYS A 7 -6.36 -1.83 -19.04
CA LYS A 7 -7.24 -0.65 -19.07
C LYS A 7 -6.73 0.49 -18.21
N ASN A 8 -5.96 0.19 -17.16
CA ASN A 8 -5.40 1.20 -16.26
C ASN A 8 -4.13 0.66 -15.57
N PRO A 9 -3.06 0.42 -16.33
CA PRO A 9 -1.87 -0.26 -15.80
C PRO A 9 -1.21 0.52 -14.67
N LEU A 10 -1.22 1.86 -14.74
CA LEU A 10 -0.64 2.72 -13.71
C LEU A 10 -1.36 2.62 -12.37
N PHE A 11 -2.69 2.51 -12.35
CA PHE A 11 -3.43 2.23 -11.12
C PHE A 11 -3.03 0.89 -10.50
N PHE A 12 -2.97 -0.16 -11.33
CA PHE A 12 -2.61 -1.49 -10.85
C PHE A 12 -1.16 -1.61 -10.38
N ALA A 13 -0.28 -0.69 -10.79
CA ALA A 13 1.11 -0.68 -10.36
C ALA A 13 1.26 -0.34 -8.86
N PHE A 14 0.42 0.53 -8.30
CA PHE A 14 0.48 0.90 -6.87
C PHE A 14 -0.65 0.33 -6.02
N VAL A 15 -1.74 -0.17 -6.61
CA VAL A 15 -2.91 -0.64 -5.83
C VAL A 15 -2.56 -1.81 -4.91
N THR A 16 -1.61 -2.67 -5.31
CA THR A 16 -1.20 -3.81 -4.48
C THR A 16 -0.59 -3.35 -3.15
N PRO A 17 0.48 -2.54 -3.12
CA PRO A 17 1.01 -2.04 -1.85
C PRO A 17 -0.01 -1.18 -1.10
N ALA A 18 -0.89 -0.43 -1.78
CA ALA A 18 -1.94 0.35 -1.12
C ALA A 18 -2.98 -0.53 -0.39
N VAL A 19 -3.43 -1.61 -1.02
CA VAL A 19 -4.34 -2.58 -0.40
C VAL A 19 -3.66 -3.28 0.75
N THR A 20 -2.39 -3.67 0.60
CA THR A 20 -1.61 -4.23 1.70
C THR A 20 -1.57 -3.23 2.85
N ASP A 21 -1.18 -1.98 2.59
CA ASP A 21 -1.11 -0.89 3.57
C ASP A 21 -2.41 -0.72 4.36
N THR A 22 -3.55 -0.71 3.67
CA THR A 22 -4.88 -0.66 4.32
C THR A 22 -5.11 -1.85 5.26
N ILE A 23 -4.80 -3.06 4.81
CA ILE A 23 -4.99 -4.29 5.61
C ILE A 23 -4.08 -4.27 6.84
N VAL A 24 -2.79 -3.97 6.65
CA VAL A 24 -1.81 -4.03 7.75
C VAL A 24 -1.94 -2.85 8.70
N THR A 25 -2.46 -1.71 8.25
CA THR A 25 -2.91 -0.62 9.13
C THR A 25 -3.99 -1.12 10.08
N LEU A 26 -5.05 -1.76 9.56
CA LEU A 26 -6.14 -2.27 10.40
C LEU A 26 -5.68 -3.38 11.35
N LEU A 27 -4.79 -4.26 10.92
CA LEU A 27 -4.29 -5.37 11.74
C LEU A 27 -3.25 -4.93 12.79
N GLY A 28 -2.43 -3.94 12.45
CA GLY A 28 -1.36 -3.41 13.30
C GLY A 28 -1.81 -2.27 14.20
N GLN A 29 -3.05 -1.78 14.05
CA GLN A 29 -3.55 -0.72 14.91
C GLN A 29 -4.00 -1.27 16.26
N ASP A 30 -3.57 -0.59 17.32
CA ASP A 30 -3.96 -0.93 18.68
C ASP A 30 -5.45 -0.61 18.89
N PRO A 31 -6.27 -1.50 19.49
CA PRO A 31 -7.65 -1.20 19.86
C PRO A 31 -7.81 0.10 20.66
N ALA A 32 -6.82 0.46 21.49
CA ALA A 32 -6.81 1.70 22.27
C ALA A 32 -6.72 2.97 21.40
N TYR A 33 -6.29 2.87 20.14
CA TYR A 33 -6.24 3.99 19.21
C TYR A 33 -7.60 4.66 19.03
N TRP A 34 -8.67 3.86 18.95
CA TRP A 34 -10.03 4.38 18.78
C TRP A 34 -10.65 4.91 20.08
N ILE A 35 -9.97 4.72 21.22
CA ILE A 35 -10.32 5.30 22.51
C ILE A 35 -9.58 6.63 22.71
N ASN A 36 -8.32 6.71 22.27
CA ASN A 36 -7.51 7.93 22.36
C ASN A 36 -6.60 8.09 21.13
N HIS A 37 -7.07 8.88 20.17
CA HIS A 37 -6.39 9.12 18.88
C HIS A 37 -5.08 9.91 18.99
N ARG A 38 -4.76 10.50 20.14
CA ARG A 38 -3.53 11.30 20.33
C ARG A 38 -2.28 10.45 20.53
N VAL A 39 -2.43 9.14 20.67
CA VAL A 39 -1.34 8.23 21.07
C VAL A 39 -0.51 7.76 19.86
N ILE A 40 -1.00 7.92 18.63
CA ILE A 40 -0.30 7.43 17.42
C ILE A 40 -0.32 8.48 16.30
N ASN A 41 0.86 8.83 15.78
CA ASN A 41 1.03 9.71 14.64
C ASN A 41 0.90 8.91 13.33
N GLU A 42 -0.24 8.99 12.66
CA GLU A 42 -0.44 8.35 11.36
C GLU A 42 -0.23 9.32 10.20
N ALA A 43 0.66 8.94 9.28
CA ALA A 43 0.92 9.67 8.03
C ALA A 43 0.00 9.24 6.86
N SER A 44 -1.11 8.54 7.14
CA SER A 44 -2.05 8.11 6.09
C SER A 44 -2.90 9.29 5.61
N PRO A 45 -3.00 9.58 4.30
CA PRO A 45 -3.90 10.64 3.80
C PRO A 45 -5.39 10.35 4.06
N VAL A 46 -5.73 9.10 4.41
CA VAL A 46 -7.10 8.63 4.73
C VAL A 46 -7.28 8.52 6.27
N TYR A 47 -6.32 9.00 7.08
CA TYR A 47 -6.33 8.82 8.54
C TYR A 47 -7.60 9.36 9.21
N PHE A 48 -8.20 10.43 8.67
CA PHE A 48 -9.46 11.00 9.19
C PHE A 48 -10.60 9.97 9.25
N PHE A 49 -10.66 9.04 8.30
CA PHE A 49 -11.65 7.96 8.32
C PHE A 49 -11.32 6.89 9.36
N LEU A 50 -10.02 6.65 9.60
CA LEU A 50 -9.55 5.76 10.65
C LEU A 50 -9.87 6.31 12.05
N LEU A 51 -9.85 7.62 12.23
CA LEU A 51 -10.25 8.25 13.50
C LEU A 51 -11.69 7.89 13.89
N ALA A 52 -12.59 7.80 12.91
CA ALA A 52 -13.99 7.52 13.19
C ALA A 52 -14.22 6.07 13.64
N SER A 53 -13.81 5.09 12.83
CA SER A 53 -13.86 3.66 13.17
C SER A 53 -13.12 2.80 12.14
N PRO A 54 -12.78 1.53 12.45
CA PRO A 54 -12.24 0.59 11.47
C PRO A 54 -13.15 0.43 10.23
N PHE A 55 -14.47 0.44 10.43
CA PHE A 55 -15.43 0.26 9.34
C PHE A 55 -15.48 1.48 8.42
N VAL A 56 -15.46 2.68 8.99
CA VAL A 56 -15.42 3.94 8.22
C VAL A 56 -14.11 4.04 7.44
N TYR A 57 -12.99 3.57 7.98
CA TYR A 57 -11.74 3.48 7.25
C TYR A 57 -11.82 2.55 6.03
N ILE A 58 -12.43 1.36 6.16
CA ILE A 58 -12.62 0.45 5.02
C ILE A 58 -13.43 1.13 3.91
N ILE A 59 -14.54 1.77 4.27
CA ILE A 59 -15.38 2.50 3.30
C ILE A 59 -14.59 3.65 2.66
N GLY A 60 -13.88 4.45 3.46
CA GLY A 60 -13.05 5.56 3.00
C GLY A 60 -11.97 5.08 2.02
N SER A 61 -11.30 3.97 2.32
CA SER A 61 -10.31 3.35 1.44
C SER A 61 -10.93 2.84 0.13
N LEU A 62 -12.12 2.23 0.15
CA LEU A 62 -12.83 1.83 -1.07
C LEU A 62 -13.17 3.03 -1.95
N ILE A 63 -13.68 4.11 -1.35
CA ILE A 63 -13.96 5.36 -2.07
C ILE A 63 -12.67 5.93 -2.66
N TRP A 64 -11.57 5.92 -1.91
CA TRP A 64 -10.26 6.38 -2.35
C TRP A 64 -9.75 5.57 -3.55
N TYR A 65 -9.87 4.23 -3.53
CA TYR A 65 -9.50 3.39 -4.66
C TYR A 65 -10.33 3.66 -5.91
N ILE A 66 -11.65 3.83 -5.76
CA ILE A 66 -12.53 4.17 -6.87
C ILE A 66 -12.14 5.53 -7.44
N PHE A 67 -11.97 6.54 -6.59
CA PHE A 67 -11.55 7.88 -6.99
C PHE A 67 -10.25 7.83 -7.82
N TRP A 68 -9.20 7.19 -7.30
CA TRP A 68 -7.94 7.11 -8.03
C TRP A 68 -8.01 6.27 -9.29
N TYR A 69 -8.78 5.18 -9.29
CA TYR A 69 -9.01 4.42 -10.52
C TYR A 69 -9.58 5.28 -11.64
N TRP A 70 -10.53 6.16 -11.33
CA TRP A 70 -11.08 7.12 -12.30
C TRP A 70 -10.07 8.21 -12.65
N THR A 71 -9.41 8.82 -11.66
CA THR A 71 -8.40 9.86 -11.90
C THR A 71 -7.30 9.37 -12.84
N PHE A 72 -6.75 8.17 -12.61
CA PHE A 72 -5.69 7.60 -13.46
C PHE A 72 -6.13 7.27 -14.89
N LYS A 73 -7.44 7.13 -15.16
CA LYS A 73 -7.93 7.02 -16.54
C LYS A 73 -7.90 8.34 -17.31
N HIS A 74 -8.01 9.46 -16.60
CA HIS A 74 -8.13 10.80 -17.20
C HIS A 74 -6.86 11.63 -17.06
N LEU A 75 -5.99 11.28 -16.12
CA LEU A 75 -4.75 11.98 -15.84
C LEU A 75 -3.72 11.76 -16.96
N LYS A 76 -3.20 12.85 -17.50
CA LYS A 76 -2.24 12.86 -18.61
C LYS A 76 -0.80 12.69 -18.11
N GLU A 77 0.07 12.27 -19.01
CA GLU A 77 1.53 12.34 -18.77
C GLU A 77 2.00 13.80 -18.66
N PRO A 78 3.09 14.05 -17.90
CA PRO A 78 3.87 13.10 -17.09
C PRO A 78 3.28 12.86 -15.68
N LEU A 79 2.21 13.57 -15.32
CA LEU A 79 1.65 13.59 -13.96
C LEU A 79 1.14 12.22 -13.51
N ASN A 80 0.54 11.45 -14.41
CA ASN A 80 0.09 10.09 -14.09
C ASN A 80 1.25 9.21 -13.59
N LEU A 81 2.36 9.14 -14.33
CA LEU A 81 3.51 8.34 -13.96
C LEU A 81 4.14 8.84 -12.66
N ALA A 82 4.28 10.16 -12.50
CA ALA A 82 4.83 10.76 -11.28
C ALA A 82 3.98 10.39 -10.05
N ILE A 83 2.65 10.53 -10.13
CA ILE A 83 1.75 10.19 -9.02
C ILE A 83 1.75 8.68 -8.76
N THR A 84 1.80 7.84 -9.80
CA THR A 84 1.93 6.38 -9.61
C THR A 84 3.17 6.02 -8.83
N LEU A 85 4.33 6.61 -9.17
CA LEU A 85 5.58 6.34 -8.46
C LEU A 85 5.52 6.85 -7.03
N LEU A 86 4.97 8.04 -6.80
CA LEU A 86 4.75 8.58 -5.44
C LEU A 86 3.88 7.63 -4.60
N PHE A 87 2.79 7.12 -5.16
CA PHE A 87 1.89 6.22 -4.46
C PHE A 87 2.51 4.85 -4.22
N LEU A 88 3.24 4.33 -5.20
CA LEU A 88 3.99 3.10 -5.05
C LEU A 88 4.99 3.21 -3.90
N ILE A 89 5.81 4.26 -3.87
CA ILE A 89 6.82 4.48 -2.83
C ILE A 89 6.13 4.69 -1.46
N GLY A 90 5.15 5.60 -1.40
CA GLY A 90 4.46 5.96 -0.16
C GLY A 90 3.76 4.77 0.49
N HIS A 91 2.98 4.01 -0.28
CA HIS A 91 2.29 2.83 0.27
C HIS A 91 3.21 1.65 0.52
N SER A 92 4.31 1.50 -0.24
CA SER A 92 5.32 0.47 0.07
C SER A 92 6.01 0.78 1.39
N TRP A 93 6.35 2.05 1.64
CA TRP A 93 6.89 2.50 2.92
C TRP A 93 5.89 2.28 4.06
N GLY A 94 4.66 2.79 3.92
CA GLY A 94 3.60 2.66 4.91
C GLY A 94 3.34 1.20 5.29
N SER A 95 3.03 0.37 4.30
CA SER A 95 2.76 -1.05 4.53
C SER A 95 3.94 -1.79 5.13
N SER A 96 5.19 -1.53 4.71
CA SER A 96 6.36 -2.18 5.30
C SER A 96 6.52 -1.86 6.80
N SER A 97 6.26 -0.60 7.19
CA SER A 97 6.30 -0.17 8.58
C SER A 97 5.22 -0.86 9.43
N TRP A 98 4.01 -0.99 8.88
CA TRP A 98 2.90 -1.68 9.54
C TRP A 98 3.10 -3.19 9.61
N ILE A 99 3.64 -3.83 8.56
CA ILE A 99 4.00 -5.25 8.59
C ILE A 99 5.01 -5.47 9.72
N HIS A 100 6.06 -4.65 9.78
CA HIS A 100 7.07 -4.74 10.82
C HIS A 100 6.48 -4.58 12.23
N LYS A 101 5.63 -3.57 12.44
CA LYS A 101 4.91 -3.36 13.71
C LYS A 101 4.02 -4.56 14.07
N PHE A 102 3.18 -5.01 13.15
CA PHE A 102 2.29 -6.14 13.35
C PHE A 102 3.06 -7.43 13.73
N LEU A 103 4.15 -7.71 13.03
CA LEU A 103 4.98 -8.88 13.28
C LEU A 103 5.63 -8.83 14.68
N LEU A 104 6.01 -7.64 15.16
CA LEU A 104 6.52 -7.43 16.53
C LEU A 104 5.42 -7.60 17.57
N ASP A 105 4.27 -6.94 17.38
CA ASP A 105 3.16 -6.96 18.32
C ASP A 105 2.59 -8.37 18.51
N LYS A 106 2.57 -9.17 17.43
CA LYS A 106 2.15 -10.58 17.47
C LYS A 106 3.25 -11.54 17.93
N ARG A 107 4.43 -11.03 18.29
CA ARG A 107 5.61 -11.83 18.70
C ARG A 107 5.98 -12.91 17.67
N ILE A 108 5.72 -12.63 16.38
CA ILE A 108 6.08 -13.53 15.28
C ILE A 108 7.60 -13.55 15.12
N TYR A 109 8.28 -12.45 15.45
CA TYR A 109 9.73 -12.42 15.61
C TYR A 109 10.15 -11.52 16.78
N ASN A 110 11.40 -11.70 17.24
CA ASN A 110 11.96 -11.08 18.44
C ASN A 110 13.24 -10.30 18.09
N LEU A 111 13.27 -9.01 18.47
CA LEU A 111 14.40 -8.10 18.22
C LEU A 111 15.70 -8.54 18.90
N PHE A 112 15.62 -9.25 20.03
CA PHE A 112 16.78 -9.68 20.80
C PHE A 112 17.45 -10.95 20.26
N SER A 113 16.84 -11.61 19.27
CA SER A 113 17.41 -12.79 18.62
C SER A 113 17.77 -12.47 17.18
N GLN A 114 19.06 -12.53 16.84
CA GLN A 114 19.56 -12.24 15.50
C GLN A 114 18.85 -13.09 14.42
N ASN A 115 18.67 -14.39 14.66
CA ASN A 115 18.00 -15.29 13.72
C ASN A 115 16.53 -14.88 13.50
N SER A 116 15.86 -14.45 14.56
CA SER A 116 14.47 -14.01 14.51
C SER A 116 14.35 -12.67 13.77
N THR A 117 15.26 -11.73 14.03
CA THR A 117 15.36 -10.47 13.30
C THR A 117 15.64 -10.71 11.81
N MET A 118 16.57 -11.61 11.46
CA MET A 118 16.86 -11.98 10.07
C MET A 118 15.64 -12.57 9.37
N PHE A 119 14.85 -13.39 10.06
CA PHE A 119 13.58 -13.90 9.54
C PHE A 119 12.57 -12.78 9.26
N GLY A 120 12.40 -11.83 10.19
CA GLY A 120 11.53 -10.67 10.01
C GLY A 120 11.94 -9.82 8.79
N TRP A 121 13.24 -9.54 8.63
CA TRP A 121 13.77 -8.85 7.44
C TRP A 121 13.54 -9.65 6.16
N GLY A 122 13.69 -10.98 6.20
CA GLY A 122 13.40 -11.86 5.08
C GLY A 122 11.97 -11.71 4.57
N LEU A 123 10.99 -11.64 5.48
CA LEU A 123 9.58 -11.40 5.12
C LEU A 123 9.37 -10.04 4.46
N ILE A 124 9.99 -8.98 4.99
CA ILE A 124 9.93 -7.64 4.40
C ILE A 124 10.56 -7.60 3.01
N ILE A 125 11.71 -8.27 2.82
CA ILE A 125 12.36 -8.37 1.51
C ILE A 125 11.46 -9.10 0.51
N LEU A 126 10.86 -10.24 0.90
CA LEU A 126 9.93 -10.98 0.05
C LEU A 126 8.71 -10.12 -0.33
N TYR A 127 8.20 -9.33 0.62
CA TYR A 127 7.14 -8.36 0.35
C TYR A 127 7.56 -7.33 -0.72
N PHE A 128 8.74 -6.71 -0.59
CA PHE A 128 9.25 -5.76 -1.58
C PHE A 128 9.47 -6.39 -2.95
N VAL A 129 9.96 -7.63 -3.02
CA VAL A 129 10.12 -8.38 -4.28
C VAL A 129 8.75 -8.61 -4.95
N ALA A 130 7.73 -8.97 -4.17
CA ALA A 130 6.39 -9.21 -4.70
C ALA A 130 5.76 -7.94 -5.30
N ILE A 131 5.75 -6.82 -4.54
CA ILE A 131 5.13 -5.58 -5.01
C ILE A 131 5.90 -4.96 -6.18
N SER A 132 7.24 -5.03 -6.16
CA SER A 132 8.07 -4.52 -7.27
C SER A 132 7.84 -5.33 -8.54
N SER A 133 7.75 -6.66 -8.45
CA SER A 133 7.46 -7.52 -9.61
C SER A 133 6.11 -7.18 -10.26
N ILE A 134 5.08 -6.95 -9.45
CA ILE A 134 3.75 -6.54 -9.94
C ILE A 134 3.80 -5.14 -10.56
N ALA A 135 4.44 -4.18 -9.89
CA ALA A 135 4.60 -2.83 -10.40
C ALA A 135 5.37 -2.80 -11.74
N THR A 136 6.48 -3.52 -11.84
CA THR A 136 7.27 -3.66 -13.07
C THR A 136 6.44 -4.29 -14.19
N TYR A 137 5.66 -5.32 -13.91
CA TYR A 137 4.76 -5.92 -14.91
C TYR A 137 3.73 -4.91 -15.44
N CYS A 138 3.13 -4.12 -14.54
CA CYS A 138 2.16 -3.09 -14.91
C CYS A 138 2.80 -1.95 -15.72
N LEU A 139 3.96 -1.46 -15.29
CA LEU A 139 4.73 -0.43 -16.01
C LEU A 139 5.17 -0.93 -17.39
N ARG A 140 5.54 -2.19 -17.53
CA ARG A 140 5.87 -2.79 -18.84
C ARG A 140 4.67 -2.75 -19.79
N ILE A 141 3.47 -3.06 -19.30
CA ILE A 141 2.24 -2.96 -20.10
C ILE A 141 2.01 -1.51 -20.53
N TYR A 142 2.14 -0.56 -19.60
CA TYR A 142 1.98 0.86 -19.86
C TYR A 142 2.93 1.35 -20.97
N ILE A 143 4.23 1.07 -20.84
CA ILE A 143 5.25 1.47 -21.82
C ILE A 143 4.96 0.85 -23.19
N ASN A 144 4.58 -0.43 -23.25
CA ASN A 144 4.26 -1.09 -24.52
C ASN A 144 3.03 -0.47 -25.20
N GLN A 145 2.03 -0.04 -24.43
CA GLN A 145 0.86 0.66 -24.99
C GLN A 145 1.24 2.02 -25.59
N ARG A 146 2.18 2.74 -24.96
CA ARG A 146 2.69 4.02 -25.47
C ARG A 146 3.59 3.88 -26.69
N ARG A 147 4.28 2.74 -26.84
CA ARG A 147 5.12 2.45 -28.03
C ARG A 147 4.30 2.05 -29.25
N ASN A 148 3.13 1.44 -29.04
CA ASN A 148 2.31 0.84 -30.10
C ASN A 148 1.09 1.68 -30.50
N GLY A 149 0.84 2.82 -29.84
CA GLY A 149 -0.27 3.74 -30.14
C GLY A 149 0.27 5.13 -30.41
#